data_AF-A0A6V8CYH5-F1
#
_entry.id   AF-A0A6V8CYH5-F1
#
_cell.length_a   1.000
_cell.length_b   1.000
_cell.length_c   1.000
_cell.angle_alpha   90.00
_cell.angle_beta   90.00
_cell.angle_gamma   90.00
#
_symmetry.space_group_name_H-M   'P 1'
#
loop_
_entity.id
_entity.type
_entity.pdbx_description
1 polymer ?
#
loop_
_entity_poly.entity_id
_entity_poly.type
_entity_poly.pdbx_seq_one_letter_code
_entity_poly.pdbx_strand_id
1 'polypeptide(L)'
;MFEMSVGLPVASCAFDPDEENHRQRIIAAKAALKDRVLILGHHYQRDSIIEHADATGDSFSLSRLAADSTADHIVFCGVHFMAESADILTDSTQIVSMPTTRAGCSMADMANVPDVEECWATLIDEFGLSDPANREDPDQVAKEEDAFLVPVTYMNSSAALKSFVGKHGGIVCTSTNARGVLEWALERAGGQGKVLFFPDQHLGRNTALSMGFDEPDMAVWTPGEIWDDDSIQAARFILWHGYCSVHQRFTVDQIDRLR
;
A
#
# COMPACT_ATOMS: atom_id res chain seq x y z
N MET A 1 -6.33 26.68 16.94
CA MET A 1 -6.84 25.79 18.00
C MET A 1 -6.35 24.41 17.59
N PHE A 2 -5.26 23.94 18.20
CA PHE A 2 -4.62 22.68 17.79
C PHE A 2 -5.51 21.51 18.26
N GLU A 3 -6.10 20.78 17.31
CA GLU A 3 -6.70 19.48 17.61
C GLU A 3 -5.58 18.53 18.01
N MET A 4 -5.53 18.20 19.30
CA MET A 4 -4.69 17.13 19.80
C MET A 4 -5.16 15.83 19.17
N SER A 5 -4.28 15.16 18.44
CA SER A 5 -4.40 13.75 18.07
C SER A 5 -4.80 12.96 19.31
N VAL A 6 -6.06 12.51 19.35
CA VAL A 6 -6.55 11.59 20.38
C VAL A 6 -5.89 10.26 20.06
N GLY A 7 -4.82 9.95 20.78
CA GLY A 7 -4.20 8.63 20.71
C GLY A 7 -5.27 7.55 20.89
N LEU A 8 -5.26 6.54 20.02
CA LEU A 8 -6.21 5.43 20.06
C LEU A 8 -6.28 4.88 21.50
N PRO A 9 -7.50 4.64 22.03
CA PRO A 9 -7.67 4.16 23.40
C PRO A 9 -6.83 2.90 23.62
N VAL A 10 -6.21 2.80 24.80
CA VAL A 10 -5.46 1.61 25.21
C VAL A 10 -6.46 0.46 25.36
N ALA A 11 -6.72 -0.24 24.26
CA ALA A 11 -7.35 -1.54 24.31
C ALA A 11 -6.38 -2.44 25.08
N SER A 12 -6.74 -2.72 26.33
CA SER A 12 -6.13 -3.77 27.12
C SER A 12 -6.32 -5.08 26.34
N CYS A 13 -5.37 -5.40 25.47
CA CYS A 13 -5.14 -6.76 25.00
C CYS A 13 -4.52 -7.51 26.18
N ALA A 14 -5.31 -7.72 27.24
CA ALA A 14 -4.96 -8.65 28.28
C ALA A 14 -4.81 -9.99 27.57
N PHE A 15 -3.58 -10.54 27.59
CA PHE A 15 -3.30 -11.85 27.06
C PHE A 15 -4.06 -12.85 27.93
N ASP A 16 -5.19 -13.33 27.42
CA ASP A 16 -5.91 -14.44 28.01
C ASP A 16 -5.32 -15.74 27.42
N PRO A 17 -4.65 -16.58 28.23
CA PRO A 17 -3.94 -17.75 27.76
C PRO A 17 -4.86 -18.92 27.37
N ASP A 18 -6.19 -18.81 27.57
CA ASP A 18 -7.13 -19.89 27.26
C ASP A 18 -7.49 -19.90 25.76
N GLU A 19 -6.53 -20.33 24.93
CA GLU A 19 -6.69 -20.44 23.47
C GLU A 19 -7.87 -21.36 23.09
N GLU A 20 -8.11 -22.44 23.83
CA GLU A 20 -9.22 -23.35 23.55
C GLU A 20 -10.57 -22.67 23.83
N ASN A 21 -10.71 -21.88 24.89
CA ASN A 21 -11.92 -21.09 25.12
C ASN A 21 -12.19 -20.10 23.99
N HIS A 22 -11.17 -19.37 23.52
CA HIS A 22 -11.30 -18.46 22.38
C HIS A 22 -11.74 -19.18 21.11
N ARG A 23 -11.09 -20.30 20.81
CA ARG A 23 -11.39 -21.16 19.66
C ARG A 23 -12.86 -21.59 19.67
N GLN A 24 -13.36 -22.08 20.82
CA GLN A 24 -14.77 -22.48 20.96
C GLN A 24 -15.73 -21.29 20.81
N ARG A 25 -15.38 -20.12 21.32
CA ARG A 25 -16.19 -18.89 21.18
C ARG A 25 -16.27 -18.43 19.72
N ILE A 26 -15.17 -18.47 18.98
CA ILE A 26 -15.14 -18.11 17.55
C ILE A 26 -16.01 -19.07 16.75
N ILE A 27 -15.87 -20.39 16.99
CA ILE A 27 -16.70 -21.41 16.33
C ILE A 27 -18.19 -21.19 16.61
N ALA A 28 -18.55 -20.95 17.87
CA ALA A 28 -19.94 -20.71 18.26
C ALA A 28 -20.51 -19.42 17.62
N ALA A 29 -19.72 -18.34 17.59
CA ALA A 29 -20.12 -17.08 16.97
C ALA A 29 -20.31 -17.21 15.45
N LYS A 30 -19.36 -17.88 14.77
CA LYS A 30 -19.43 -18.14 13.33
C LYS A 30 -20.64 -19.01 12.99
N ALA A 31 -20.93 -20.04 13.78
CA ALA A 31 -22.13 -20.88 13.60
C ALA A 31 -23.45 -20.11 13.80
N ALA A 32 -23.48 -19.15 14.74
CA ALA A 32 -24.65 -18.31 14.98
C ALA A 32 -24.89 -17.29 13.85
N LEU A 33 -23.81 -16.73 13.29
CA LEU A 33 -23.87 -15.70 12.24
C LEU A 33 -24.04 -16.30 10.84
N LYS A 34 -23.59 -17.54 10.60
CA LYS A 34 -23.68 -18.24 9.30
C LYS A 34 -23.10 -17.37 8.18
N ASP A 35 -23.81 -17.25 7.06
CA ASP A 35 -23.38 -16.50 5.86
C ASP A 35 -23.34 -14.98 6.07
N ARG A 36 -23.75 -14.47 7.25
CA ARG A 36 -23.68 -13.04 7.60
C ARG A 36 -22.28 -12.59 8.03
N VAL A 37 -21.34 -13.51 8.22
CA VAL A 37 -19.96 -13.20 8.59
C VAL A 37 -18.97 -13.85 7.64
N LEU A 38 -17.94 -13.09 7.27
CA LEU A 38 -16.82 -13.52 6.46
C LEU A 38 -15.51 -13.20 7.20
N ILE A 39 -14.70 -14.22 7.48
CA ILE A 39 -13.39 -14.06 8.15
C ILE A 39 -12.28 -14.20 7.11
N LEU A 40 -11.46 -13.16 6.94
CA LEU A 40 -10.37 -13.12 5.96
C LEU A 40 -9.02 -13.17 6.66
N GLY A 41 -8.18 -14.14 6.29
CA GLY A 41 -6.86 -14.34 6.88
C GLY A 41 -5.72 -14.03 5.91
N HIS A 42 -4.91 -13.02 6.22
CA HIS A 42 -3.68 -12.79 5.43
C HIS A 42 -2.67 -13.93 5.64
N HIS A 43 -1.86 -14.26 4.62
CA HIS A 43 -0.88 -15.35 4.66
C HIS A 43 0.13 -15.31 5.82
N TYR A 44 0.32 -14.15 6.44
CA TYR A 44 1.24 -13.97 7.57
C TYR A 44 0.58 -14.15 8.95
N GLN A 45 -0.70 -14.52 8.99
CA GLN A 45 -1.37 -14.85 10.24
C GLN A 45 -0.89 -16.18 10.82
N ARG A 46 -1.05 -16.33 12.14
CA ARG A 46 -0.76 -17.59 12.84
C ARG A 46 -1.79 -18.65 12.45
N ASP A 47 -1.39 -19.92 12.50
CA ASP A 47 -2.27 -21.06 12.21
C ASP A 47 -3.54 -21.06 13.06
N SER A 48 -3.44 -20.65 14.33
CA SER A 48 -4.59 -20.51 15.26
C SER A 48 -5.59 -19.41 14.88
N ILE A 49 -5.24 -18.55 13.93
CA ILE A 49 -6.16 -17.56 13.33
C ILE A 49 -6.65 -18.08 11.98
N ILE A 50 -5.75 -18.66 11.18
CA ILE A 50 -6.07 -19.20 9.85
C ILE A 50 -7.07 -20.34 9.92
N GLU A 51 -7.07 -21.17 10.98
CA GLU A 51 -8.07 -22.24 11.15
C GLU A 51 -9.53 -21.73 11.16
N HIS A 52 -9.73 -20.44 11.45
CA HIS A 52 -11.04 -19.79 11.49
C HIS A 52 -11.39 -19.01 10.23
N ALA A 53 -10.40 -18.74 9.37
CA ALA A 53 -10.59 -17.96 8.14
C ALA A 53 -11.42 -18.73 7.11
N ASP A 54 -12.34 -18.04 6.46
CA ASP A 54 -13.11 -18.55 5.32
C ASP A 54 -12.31 -18.51 4.03
N ALA A 55 -11.38 -17.55 3.93
CA ALA A 55 -10.46 -17.42 2.81
C ALA A 55 -9.10 -16.91 3.28
N THR A 56 -8.06 -17.30 2.55
CA THR A 56 -6.68 -16.83 2.75
C THR A 56 -6.10 -16.29 1.46
N GLY A 57 -5.29 -15.24 1.55
CA GLY A 57 -4.80 -14.54 0.37
C GLY A 57 -3.85 -13.38 0.66
N ASP A 58 -3.41 -12.74 -0.42
CA ASP A 58 -2.74 -11.44 -0.39
C ASP A 58 -3.74 -10.29 -0.16
N SER A 59 -3.23 -9.08 0.08
CA SER A 59 -4.03 -7.90 0.39
C SER A 59 -5.12 -7.60 -0.64
N PHE A 60 -4.81 -7.71 -1.94
CA PHE A 60 -5.74 -7.30 -3.00
C PHE A 60 -6.80 -8.37 -3.27
N SER A 61 -6.38 -9.63 -3.32
CA SER A 61 -7.30 -10.77 -3.44
C SER A 61 -8.32 -10.78 -2.29
N LEU A 62 -7.88 -10.53 -1.06
CA LEU A 62 -8.77 -10.48 0.10
C LEU A 62 -9.72 -9.28 0.05
N SER A 63 -9.24 -8.10 -0.36
CA SER A 63 -10.09 -6.90 -0.48
C SER A 63 -11.16 -7.07 -1.57
N ARG A 64 -10.82 -7.75 -2.68
CA ARG A 64 -11.81 -8.10 -3.71
C ARG A 64 -12.83 -9.11 -3.22
N LEU A 65 -12.38 -10.14 -2.51
CA LEU A 65 -13.29 -11.16 -1.96
C LEU A 65 -14.24 -10.56 -0.91
N ALA A 66 -13.77 -9.59 -0.12
CA ALA A 66 -14.62 -8.79 0.76
C ALA A 66 -15.74 -8.08 -0.01
N ALA A 67 -15.40 -7.38 -1.10
CA ALA A 67 -16.35 -6.64 -1.93
C ALA A 67 -17.31 -7.55 -2.71
N ASP A 68 -16.86 -8.71 -3.18
CA ASP A 68 -17.68 -9.69 -3.92
C ASP A 68 -18.60 -10.51 -2.98
N SER A 69 -18.43 -10.41 -1.66
CA SER A 69 -19.20 -11.15 -0.65
C SER A 69 -20.57 -10.53 -0.38
N THR A 70 -21.54 -11.36 0.01
CA THR A 70 -22.85 -10.92 0.50
C THR A 70 -22.92 -10.86 2.03
N ALA A 71 -21.80 -11.06 2.72
CA ALA A 71 -21.77 -11.04 4.18
C ALA A 71 -21.90 -9.61 4.74
N ASP A 72 -22.73 -9.45 5.76
CA ASP A 72 -22.92 -8.17 6.47
C ASP A 72 -21.65 -7.74 7.24
N HIS A 73 -20.91 -8.72 7.78
CA HIS A 73 -19.77 -8.48 8.65
C HIS A 73 -18.51 -9.13 8.09
N ILE A 74 -17.48 -8.32 7.89
CA ILE A 74 -16.18 -8.77 7.41
C ILE A 74 -15.17 -8.60 8.54
N VAL A 75 -14.57 -9.71 8.98
CA VAL A 75 -13.51 -9.71 9.99
C VAL A 75 -12.19 -9.89 9.25
N PHE A 76 -11.44 -8.79 9.12
CA PHE A 76 -10.16 -8.78 8.43
C PHE A 76 -9.01 -9.08 9.41
N CYS A 77 -8.55 -10.32 9.40
CA CYS A 77 -7.37 -10.77 10.15
C CYS A 77 -6.10 -10.41 9.36
N GLY A 78 -5.73 -9.14 9.45
CA GLY A 78 -4.56 -8.56 8.78
C GLY A 78 -4.06 -7.31 9.52
N VAL A 79 -3.44 -6.41 8.78
CA VAL A 79 -3.02 -5.09 9.28
C VAL A 79 -3.98 -4.00 8.83
N HIS A 80 -3.90 -2.84 9.48
CA HIS A 80 -4.87 -1.75 9.39
C HIS A 80 -5.18 -1.32 7.95
N PHE A 81 -4.15 -1.03 7.14
CA PHE A 81 -4.36 -0.60 5.75
C PHE A 81 -5.08 -1.64 4.88
N MET A 82 -4.95 -2.94 5.19
CA MET A 82 -5.64 -3.99 4.43
C MET A 82 -7.13 -3.95 4.74
N ALA A 83 -7.49 -3.77 6.01
CA ALA A 83 -8.87 -3.59 6.44
C ALA A 83 -9.47 -2.31 5.84
N GLU A 84 -8.74 -1.18 5.84
CA GLU A 84 -9.15 0.04 5.16
C GLU A 84 -9.41 -0.19 3.67
N SER A 85 -8.55 -0.97 3.01
CA SER A 85 -8.70 -1.24 1.58
C SER A 85 -9.91 -2.13 1.27
N ALA A 86 -10.21 -3.09 2.14
CA ALA A 86 -11.45 -3.85 2.04
C ALA A 86 -12.66 -2.93 2.22
N ASP A 87 -12.64 -2.06 3.23
CA ASP A 87 -13.72 -1.10 3.54
C ASP A 87 -13.99 -0.13 2.38
N ILE A 88 -12.93 0.34 1.70
CA ILE A 88 -13.04 1.19 0.50
C ILE A 88 -13.76 0.48 -0.66
N LEU A 89 -13.58 -0.84 -0.81
CA LEU A 89 -14.15 -1.60 -1.94
C LEU A 89 -15.53 -2.20 -1.63
N THR A 90 -15.83 -2.44 -0.37
CA THR A 90 -17.13 -2.97 0.08
C THR A 90 -18.25 -1.95 -0.04
N ASP A 91 -19.50 -2.43 -0.05
CA ASP A 91 -20.65 -1.53 -0.08
C ASP A 91 -20.99 -0.96 1.31
N SER A 92 -21.82 0.08 1.34
CA SER A 92 -22.19 0.80 2.57
C SER A 92 -22.96 -0.01 3.62
N THR A 93 -23.44 -1.20 3.27
CA THR A 93 -24.18 -2.10 4.17
C THR A 93 -23.26 -3.12 4.84
N GLN A 94 -22.06 -3.33 4.30
CA GLN A 94 -21.05 -4.20 4.88
C GLN A 94 -20.25 -3.47 5.95
N ILE A 95 -19.90 -4.17 7.02
CA ILE A 95 -19.11 -3.65 8.13
C ILE A 95 -17.77 -4.38 8.16
N VAL A 96 -16.70 -3.68 7.80
CA VAL A 96 -15.34 -4.19 7.94
C VAL A 96 -14.80 -3.90 9.34
N SER A 97 -14.31 -4.95 9.98
CA SER A 97 -13.74 -4.89 11.33
C SER A 97 -12.40 -5.62 11.37
N MET A 98 -11.51 -5.20 12.25
CA MET A 98 -10.27 -5.90 12.53
C MET A 98 -10.16 -6.23 14.02
N PRO A 99 -9.56 -7.37 14.40
CA PRO A 99 -9.45 -7.75 15.81
C PRO A 99 -8.70 -6.74 16.67
N THR A 100 -7.78 -5.96 16.09
CA THR A 100 -7.04 -4.90 16.78
C THR A 100 -6.58 -3.82 15.82
N THR A 101 -6.93 -2.57 16.10
CA THR A 101 -6.48 -1.39 15.32
C THR A 101 -4.99 -1.10 15.47
N ARG A 102 -4.31 -1.77 16.41
CA ARG A 102 -2.86 -1.66 16.62
C ARG A 102 -2.04 -2.55 15.69
N ALA A 103 -2.67 -3.41 14.90
CA ALA A 103 -1.97 -4.21 13.89
C ALA A 103 -1.56 -3.31 12.71
N GLY A 104 -0.40 -2.68 12.83
CA GLY A 104 0.15 -1.76 11.82
C GLY A 104 1.19 -2.40 10.90
N CYS A 105 1.67 -1.60 9.95
CA CYS A 105 2.79 -1.95 9.09
C CYS A 105 3.79 -0.80 9.09
N SER A 106 4.97 -1.02 9.69
CA SER A 106 5.97 0.04 9.84
C SER A 106 6.35 0.70 8.52
N MET A 107 6.30 -0.03 7.41
CA MET A 107 6.60 0.50 6.08
C MET A 107 5.47 1.38 5.53
N ALA A 108 4.21 1.04 5.81
CA ALA A 108 3.09 1.89 5.42
C ALA A 108 3.13 3.24 6.15
N ASP A 109 3.66 3.25 7.37
CA ASP A 109 3.83 4.45 8.20
C ASP A 109 5.07 5.29 7.82
N MET A 110 5.93 4.82 6.89
CA MET A 110 7.11 5.57 6.41
C MET A 110 6.76 6.67 5.39
N ALA A 111 5.53 6.70 4.89
CA ALA A 111 5.01 7.80 4.10
C ALA A 111 3.75 8.34 4.77
N ASN A 112 3.60 9.66 4.77
CA ASN A 112 2.40 10.34 5.25
C ASN A 112 1.99 11.42 4.24
N VAL A 113 0.73 11.87 4.33
CA VAL A 113 0.16 12.81 3.36
C VAL A 113 0.94 14.13 3.31
N PRO A 114 1.25 14.81 4.43
CA PRO A 114 2.03 16.05 4.41
C PRO A 114 3.36 15.94 3.64
N ASP A 115 4.16 14.91 3.94
CA ASP A 115 5.48 14.75 3.30
C ASP A 115 5.33 14.43 1.80
N VAL A 116 4.30 13.65 1.42
CA VAL A 116 4.03 13.32 0.01
C VAL A 116 3.51 14.54 -0.75
N GLU A 117 2.68 15.38 -0.14
CA GLU A 117 2.21 16.64 -0.72
C GLU A 117 3.36 17.63 -0.94
N GLU A 118 4.31 17.72 0.02
CA GLU A 118 5.53 18.53 -0.13
C GLU A 118 6.40 18.02 -1.28
N CYS A 119 6.71 16.71 -1.28
CA CYS A 119 7.47 16.07 -2.36
C CYS A 119 6.81 16.32 -3.73
N TRP A 120 5.50 16.14 -3.81
CA TRP A 120 4.73 16.36 -5.03
C TRP A 120 4.85 17.80 -5.52
N ALA A 121 4.62 18.78 -4.64
CA ALA A 121 4.72 20.19 -5.00
C ALA A 121 6.13 20.55 -5.50
N THR A 122 7.17 20.08 -4.81
CA THR A 122 8.56 20.30 -5.23
C THR A 122 8.84 19.71 -6.61
N LEU A 123 8.44 18.46 -6.85
CA LEU A 123 8.67 17.79 -8.14
C LEU A 123 7.92 18.47 -9.29
N ILE A 124 6.71 18.98 -9.04
CA ILE A 124 5.94 19.75 -10.02
C ILE A 124 6.63 21.09 -10.32
N ASP A 125 6.91 21.89 -9.28
CA ASP A 125 7.33 23.28 -9.42
C ASP A 125 8.81 23.42 -9.83
N GLU A 126 9.71 22.61 -9.28
CA GLU A 126 11.15 22.75 -9.49
C GLU A 126 11.66 21.95 -10.70
N PHE A 127 10.99 20.85 -11.06
CA PHE A 127 11.41 19.96 -12.17
C PHE A 127 10.49 20.06 -13.40
N GLY A 128 9.58 21.03 -13.42
CA GLY A 128 8.74 21.34 -14.59
C GLY A 128 7.78 20.21 -14.97
N LEU A 129 7.37 19.40 -13.99
CA LEU A 129 6.42 18.31 -14.20
C LEU A 129 4.98 18.84 -14.08
N SER A 130 4.04 18.13 -14.69
CA SER A 130 2.62 18.44 -14.63
C SER A 130 1.83 17.36 -13.89
N ASP A 131 0.75 17.77 -13.25
CA ASP A 131 -0.20 16.87 -12.62
C ASP A 131 -1.10 16.20 -13.68
N PRO A 132 -1.16 14.86 -13.77
CA PRO A 132 -2.06 14.15 -14.68
C PRO A 132 -3.53 14.56 -14.52
N ALA A 133 -3.95 14.95 -13.31
CA ALA A 133 -5.33 15.36 -13.01
C ALA A 133 -5.73 16.70 -13.67
N ASN A 134 -4.77 17.47 -14.18
CA ASN A 134 -5.06 18.69 -14.95
C ASN A 134 -5.49 18.39 -16.40
N ARG A 135 -5.42 17.14 -16.84
CA ARG A 135 -5.90 16.70 -18.15
C ARG A 135 -7.41 16.50 -18.14
N GLU A 136 -8.02 16.60 -19.33
CA GLU A 136 -9.43 16.21 -19.50
C GLU A 136 -9.64 14.73 -19.18
N ASP A 137 -8.68 13.89 -19.60
CA ASP A 137 -8.64 12.46 -19.28
C ASP A 137 -7.28 12.11 -18.64
N PRO A 138 -7.22 11.96 -17.30
CA PRO A 138 -6.02 11.53 -16.58
C PRO A 138 -5.55 10.11 -16.93
N ASP A 139 -6.39 9.29 -17.58
CA ASP A 139 -6.01 7.93 -18.00
C ASP A 139 -5.48 7.88 -19.43
N GLN A 140 -5.47 9.01 -20.15
CA GLN A 140 -4.95 9.08 -21.51
C GLN A 140 -3.44 8.83 -21.55
N VAL A 141 -2.98 8.05 -22.53
CA VAL A 141 -1.55 7.91 -22.84
C VAL A 141 -0.99 9.28 -23.24
N ALA A 142 0.08 9.70 -22.57
CA ALA A 142 0.74 10.98 -22.83
C ALA A 142 1.65 10.89 -24.07
N LYS A 143 1.97 12.04 -24.65
CA LYS A 143 2.86 12.15 -25.81
C LYS A 143 4.33 12.10 -25.36
N GLU A 144 5.22 11.98 -26.35
CA GLU A 144 6.67 11.95 -26.08
C GLU A 144 7.17 13.27 -25.49
N GLU A 145 6.62 14.40 -25.94
CA GLU A 145 6.94 15.73 -25.45
C GLU A 145 6.32 16.08 -24.08
N ASP A 146 5.44 15.22 -23.55
CA ASP A 146 4.76 15.47 -22.29
C ASP A 146 5.62 15.06 -21.08
N ALA A 147 5.44 15.79 -19.98
CA ALA A 147 6.18 15.61 -18.73
C ALA A 147 5.24 15.59 -17.52
N PHE A 148 4.55 14.48 -17.28
CA PHE A 148 3.68 14.31 -16.12
C PHE A 148 4.35 13.55 -14.98
N LEU A 149 4.02 13.91 -13.75
CA LEU A 149 4.38 13.14 -12.55
C LEU A 149 3.22 12.20 -12.21
N VAL A 150 3.37 10.89 -12.41
CA VAL A 150 2.30 9.92 -12.11
C VAL A 150 2.56 9.28 -10.74
N PRO A 151 1.67 9.46 -9.74
CA PRO A 151 1.86 8.86 -8.43
C PRO A 151 1.39 7.40 -8.45
N VAL A 152 2.23 6.52 -7.92
CA VAL A 152 1.92 5.10 -7.72
C VAL A 152 2.18 4.77 -6.27
N THR A 153 1.15 4.31 -5.57
CA THR A 153 1.32 3.84 -4.19
C THR A 153 1.21 2.32 -4.11
N TYR A 154 2.08 1.69 -3.33
CA TYR A 154 1.89 0.30 -2.94
C TYR A 154 0.67 0.19 -2.02
N MET A 155 -0.05 -0.92 -2.11
CA MET A 155 -1.19 -1.27 -1.27
C MET A 155 -0.91 -1.07 0.23
N ASN A 156 0.34 -1.29 0.63
CA ASN A 156 0.87 -1.03 1.97
C ASN A 156 1.04 0.49 2.22
N SER A 157 -0.07 1.21 2.25
CA SER A 157 -0.18 2.67 2.45
C SER A 157 -1.51 2.99 3.13
N SER A 158 -1.65 4.15 3.76
CA SER A 158 -2.94 4.55 4.35
C SER A 158 -4.02 4.82 3.29
N ALA A 159 -5.29 4.73 3.69
CA ALA A 159 -6.41 5.19 2.86
C ALA A 159 -6.25 6.65 2.40
N ALA A 160 -5.68 7.51 3.25
CA ALA A 160 -5.45 8.92 2.93
C ALA A 160 -4.43 9.10 1.79
N LEU A 161 -3.36 8.30 1.76
CA LEU A 161 -2.40 8.27 0.66
C LEU A 161 -3.02 7.71 -0.63
N LYS A 162 -3.88 6.69 -0.53
CA LYS A 162 -4.63 6.19 -1.71
C LYS A 162 -5.54 7.27 -2.29
N SER A 163 -6.18 8.07 -1.43
CA SER A 163 -6.99 9.22 -1.83
C SER A 163 -6.16 10.29 -2.53
N PHE A 164 -4.97 10.62 -2.00
CA PHE A 164 -4.00 11.50 -2.67
C PHE A 164 -3.68 10.99 -4.08
N VAL A 165 -3.27 9.73 -4.21
CA VAL A 165 -2.96 9.11 -5.51
C VAL A 165 -4.13 9.21 -6.49
N GLY A 166 -5.34 8.88 -6.06
CA GLY A 166 -6.52 8.94 -6.90
C GLY A 166 -6.88 10.36 -7.36
N LYS A 167 -6.65 11.38 -6.52
CA LYS A 167 -6.89 12.79 -6.88
C LYS A 167 -5.90 13.31 -7.93
N HIS A 168 -4.72 12.73 -8.01
CA HIS A 168 -3.64 13.12 -8.91
C HIS A 168 -3.51 12.18 -10.13
N GLY A 169 -4.59 11.46 -10.49
CA GLY A 169 -4.62 10.58 -11.67
C GLY A 169 -3.67 9.39 -11.59
N GLY A 170 -3.31 8.97 -10.38
CA GLY A 170 -2.43 7.83 -10.12
C GLY A 170 -3.17 6.53 -9.83
N ILE A 171 -2.42 5.52 -9.39
CA ILE A 171 -2.96 4.18 -9.17
C ILE A 171 -2.30 3.44 -7.99
N VAL A 172 -3.04 2.52 -7.38
CA VAL A 172 -2.54 1.62 -6.33
C VAL A 172 -2.01 0.32 -6.95
N CYS A 173 -0.84 -0.14 -6.52
CA CYS A 173 -0.26 -1.42 -6.95
C CYS A 173 -0.16 -2.44 -5.80
N THR A 174 0.07 -3.69 -6.15
CA THR A 174 0.58 -4.75 -5.28
C THR A 174 1.91 -5.27 -5.82
N SER A 175 2.64 -6.07 -5.04
CA SER A 175 3.83 -6.76 -5.53
C SER A 175 3.55 -7.69 -6.73
N THR A 176 2.33 -8.21 -6.84
CA THR A 176 1.91 -9.13 -7.92
C THR A 176 1.56 -8.42 -9.23
N ASN A 177 1.22 -7.13 -9.21
CA ASN A 177 0.87 -6.36 -10.41
C ASN A 177 1.78 -5.14 -10.68
N ALA A 178 2.81 -4.91 -9.85
CA ALA A 178 3.68 -3.74 -9.90
C ALA A 178 4.23 -3.44 -11.30
N ARG A 179 4.66 -4.47 -12.05
CA ARG A 179 5.17 -4.31 -13.41
C ARG A 179 4.14 -3.65 -14.34
N GLY A 180 2.94 -4.21 -14.44
CA GLY A 180 1.90 -3.68 -15.31
C GLY A 180 1.43 -2.29 -14.88
N VAL A 181 1.43 -2.02 -13.58
CA VAL A 181 1.13 -0.67 -13.05
C VAL A 181 2.21 0.35 -13.41
N LEU A 182 3.49 -0.01 -13.31
CA LEU A 182 4.58 0.89 -13.70
C LEU A 182 4.63 1.12 -15.22
N GLU A 183 4.35 0.09 -16.03
CA GLU A 183 4.18 0.24 -17.49
C GLU A 183 3.04 1.23 -17.80
N TRP A 184 1.86 1.05 -17.18
CA TRP A 184 0.72 1.97 -17.27
C TRP A 184 1.07 3.41 -16.83
N ALA A 185 1.85 3.55 -15.77
CA ALA A 185 2.22 4.85 -15.22
C ALA A 185 3.20 5.58 -16.14
N LEU A 186 4.19 4.88 -16.71
CA LEU A 186 5.13 5.46 -17.67
C LEU A 186 4.45 5.95 -18.95
N GLU A 187 3.48 5.19 -19.47
CA GLU A 187 2.66 5.61 -20.63
C GLU A 187 1.90 6.92 -20.37
N ARG A 188 1.46 7.16 -19.13
CA ARG A 188 0.76 8.39 -18.72
C ARG A 188 1.69 9.52 -18.32
N ALA A 189 2.92 9.18 -17.91
CA ALA A 189 3.95 10.15 -17.61
C ALA A 189 4.44 10.88 -18.88
N GLY A 190 4.50 10.18 -20.01
CA GLY A 190 5.08 10.70 -21.25
C GLY A 190 6.59 10.56 -21.30
N GLY A 191 7.20 10.93 -22.42
CA GLY A 191 8.64 10.73 -22.69
C GLY A 191 9.55 11.51 -21.74
N GLN A 192 9.05 12.61 -21.16
CA GLN A 192 9.80 13.44 -20.20
C GLN A 192 9.24 13.37 -18.77
N GLY A 193 8.16 12.63 -18.53
CA GLY A 193 7.55 12.50 -17.22
C GLY A 193 8.27 11.55 -16.25
N LYS A 194 7.71 11.39 -15.07
CA LYS A 194 8.29 10.55 -14.00
C LYS A 194 7.20 9.80 -13.26
N VAL A 195 7.57 8.70 -12.62
CA VAL A 195 6.70 7.96 -11.70
C VAL A 195 7.15 8.22 -10.26
N LEU A 196 6.27 8.74 -9.41
CA LEU A 196 6.51 8.82 -7.97
C LEU A 196 6.00 7.55 -7.30
N PHE A 197 6.89 6.69 -6.83
CA PHE A 197 6.56 5.39 -6.25
C PHE A 197 6.80 5.36 -4.73
N PHE A 198 5.79 5.03 -3.95
CA PHE A 198 5.88 5.01 -2.49
C PHE A 198 5.03 3.91 -1.83
N PRO A 199 5.32 3.49 -0.59
CA PRO A 199 6.49 3.89 0.21
C PRO A 199 7.72 3.00 -0.01
N ASP A 200 7.63 1.86 -0.69
CA ASP A 200 8.72 0.86 -0.74
C ASP A 200 9.68 1.09 -1.93
N GLN A 201 10.87 1.62 -1.66
CA GLN A 201 11.90 1.82 -2.70
C GLN A 201 12.34 0.51 -3.35
N HIS A 202 12.33 -0.61 -2.64
CA HIS A 202 12.86 -1.87 -3.17
C HIS A 202 11.88 -2.50 -4.13
N LEU A 203 10.57 -2.41 -3.85
CA LEU A 203 9.57 -2.85 -4.81
C LEU A 203 9.65 -2.04 -6.11
N GLY A 204 9.69 -0.70 -6.01
CA GLY A 204 9.84 0.16 -7.18
C GLY A 204 11.12 -0.11 -7.95
N ARG A 205 12.27 -0.12 -7.25
CA ARG A 205 13.61 -0.37 -7.84
C ARG A 205 13.70 -1.73 -8.53
N ASN A 206 13.32 -2.81 -7.84
CA ASN A 206 13.43 -4.16 -8.41
C ASN A 206 12.52 -4.32 -9.63
N THR A 207 11.34 -3.69 -9.61
CA THR A 207 10.42 -3.73 -10.75
C THR A 207 11.01 -2.96 -11.94
N ALA A 208 11.53 -1.74 -11.72
CA ALA A 208 12.19 -0.94 -12.76
C ALA A 208 13.41 -1.67 -13.38
N LEU A 209 14.28 -2.24 -12.56
CA LEU A 209 15.42 -3.06 -13.02
C LEU A 209 14.95 -4.24 -13.89
N SER A 210 13.85 -4.92 -13.50
CA SER A 210 13.28 -6.03 -14.29
C SER A 210 12.63 -5.59 -15.61
N MET A 211 12.36 -4.29 -15.76
CA MET A 211 11.84 -3.68 -16.98
C MET A 211 12.96 -3.19 -17.90
N GLY A 212 14.23 -3.28 -17.48
CA GLY A 212 15.40 -2.90 -18.27
C GLY A 212 15.91 -1.48 -18.04
N PHE A 213 15.43 -0.80 -17.00
CA PHE A 213 16.00 0.46 -16.52
C PHE A 213 17.22 0.19 -15.63
N ASP A 214 18.12 1.16 -15.54
CA ASP A 214 19.35 1.07 -14.73
C ASP A 214 19.30 2.04 -13.54
N GLU A 215 20.30 1.96 -12.64
CA GLU A 215 20.40 2.84 -11.46
C GLU A 215 20.21 4.34 -11.74
N PRO A 216 20.76 4.93 -12.83
CA PRO A 216 20.58 6.35 -13.14
C PRO A 216 19.14 6.75 -13.49
N ASP A 217 18.29 5.80 -13.88
CA ASP A 217 16.87 6.04 -14.16
C ASP A 217 16.04 6.16 -12.87
N MET A 218 16.67 6.06 -11.70
CA MET A 218 16.00 6.05 -10.41
C MET A 218 16.66 7.03 -9.44
N ALA A 219 15.83 7.81 -8.75
CA ALA A 219 16.25 8.67 -7.65
C ALA A 219 15.46 8.29 -6.40
N VAL A 220 16.10 8.38 -5.23
CA VAL A 220 15.44 8.11 -3.95
C VAL A 220 15.09 9.42 -3.28
N TRP A 221 13.82 9.57 -2.92
CA TRP A 221 13.32 10.70 -2.15
C TRP A 221 13.26 10.37 -0.66
N THR A 222 13.96 11.16 0.16
CA THR A 222 13.89 11.10 1.62
C THR A 222 13.32 12.41 2.16
N PRO A 223 12.15 12.39 2.83
CA PRO A 223 11.56 13.61 3.41
C PRO A 223 12.52 14.35 4.34
N GLY A 224 12.64 15.66 4.16
CA GLY A 224 13.48 16.54 4.97
C GLY A 224 14.99 16.45 4.70
N GLU A 225 15.44 15.64 3.74
CA GLU A 225 16.82 15.61 3.29
C GLU A 225 17.01 16.43 1.99
N ILE A 226 18.24 16.89 1.76
CA ILE A 226 18.61 17.58 0.52
C ILE A 226 18.75 16.53 -0.58
N TRP A 227 18.07 16.76 -1.71
CA TRP A 227 18.17 15.91 -2.90
C TRP A 227 19.27 16.38 -3.86
N ASP A 228 19.65 15.49 -4.78
CA ASP A 228 20.55 15.79 -5.89
C ASP A 228 19.72 16.11 -7.15
N ASP A 229 19.75 17.37 -7.58
CA ASP A 229 18.96 17.86 -8.72
C ASP A 229 19.27 17.09 -10.00
N ASP A 230 20.54 16.75 -10.25
CA ASP A 230 20.96 16.01 -11.44
C ASP A 230 20.37 14.59 -11.44
N SER A 231 20.34 13.92 -10.28
CA SER A 231 19.70 12.60 -10.12
C SER A 231 18.19 12.67 -10.33
N ILE A 232 17.49 13.64 -9.74
CA ILE A 232 16.04 13.79 -9.91
C ILE A 232 15.71 14.11 -11.38
N GLN A 233 16.50 14.97 -12.02
CA GLN A 233 16.32 15.35 -13.43
C GLN A 233 16.50 14.16 -14.37
N ALA A 234 17.52 13.32 -14.15
CA ALA A 234 17.78 12.13 -14.96
C ALA A 234 16.76 10.99 -14.73
N ALA A 235 16.23 10.85 -13.51
CA ALA A 235 15.41 9.71 -13.13
C ALA A 235 14.06 9.65 -13.87
N ARG A 236 13.64 8.43 -14.21
CA ARG A 236 12.27 8.08 -14.61
C ARG A 236 11.40 7.67 -13.43
N PHE A 237 12.01 7.18 -12.35
CA PHE A 237 11.34 6.77 -11.13
C PHE A 237 11.87 7.53 -9.92
N ILE A 238 10.97 8.23 -9.22
CA ILE A 238 11.25 8.82 -7.92
C ILE A 238 10.73 7.85 -6.87
N LEU A 239 11.63 7.24 -6.11
CA LEU A 239 11.34 6.16 -5.17
C LEU A 239 11.37 6.69 -3.74
N TRP A 240 10.31 6.49 -2.98
CA TRP A 240 10.28 6.89 -1.58
C TRP A 240 11.22 6.05 -0.71
N HIS A 241 11.97 6.68 0.20
CA HIS A 241 12.89 6.01 1.11
C HIS A 241 12.18 5.23 2.25
N GLY A 242 11.21 4.38 1.89
CA GLY A 242 10.61 3.40 2.80
C GLY A 242 11.01 1.98 2.41
N TYR A 243 10.93 1.07 3.37
CA TYR A 243 11.33 -0.33 3.21
C TYR A 243 10.67 -1.24 4.25
N CYS A 244 10.59 -2.53 3.94
CA CYS A 244 10.09 -3.52 4.88
C CYS A 244 11.21 -4.06 5.78
N SER A 245 11.16 -3.76 7.08
CA SER A 245 12.12 -4.23 8.08
C SER A 245 12.21 -5.76 8.22
N VAL A 246 11.15 -6.49 7.84
CA VAL A 246 11.16 -7.96 7.79
C VAL A 246 12.01 -8.45 6.64
N HIS A 247 11.86 -7.87 5.44
CA HIS A 247 12.59 -8.28 4.24
C HIS A 247 14.07 -7.85 4.29
N GLN A 248 14.42 -6.81 5.05
CA GLN A 248 15.82 -6.44 5.28
C GLN A 248 16.62 -7.47 6.12
N ARG A 249 15.95 -8.46 6.71
CA ARG A 249 16.64 -9.52 7.47
C ARG A 249 17.36 -10.53 6.57
N PHE A 250 17.02 -10.56 5.28
CA PHE A 250 17.65 -11.45 4.31
C PHE A 250 18.96 -10.84 3.81
N THR A 251 20.04 -11.62 3.85
CA THR A 251 21.37 -11.19 3.38
C THR A 251 21.89 -12.06 2.25
N VAL A 252 22.80 -11.51 1.44
CA VAL A 252 23.47 -12.26 0.36
C VAL A 252 24.21 -13.48 0.92
N ASP A 253 24.92 -13.33 2.04
CA ASP A 253 25.61 -14.43 2.73
C ASP A 253 24.67 -15.59 3.11
N GLN A 254 23.43 -15.32 3.52
CA GLN A 254 22.47 -16.37 3.83
C GLN A 254 22.08 -17.15 2.57
N ILE A 255 21.89 -16.46 1.45
CA ILE A 255 21.56 -17.07 0.16
C ILE A 255 22.74 -17.91 -0.34
N ASP A 256 23.97 -17.40 -0.25
CA ASP A 256 25.15 -18.13 -0.68
C ASP A 256 25.44 -19.37 0.16
N ARG A 257 25.06 -19.38 1.45
CA ARG A 257 25.13 -20.58 2.30
C ARG A 257 24.07 -21.63 1.99
N LEU A 258 22.96 -21.24 1.36
CA LEU A 258 21.86 -22.15 1.01
C LEU A 258 22.05 -22.81 -0.37
N ARG A 259 22.85 -22.21 -1.25
CA ARG A 259 23.20 -22.74 -2.57
C ARG A 259 24.19 -23.90 -2.47
#